data_AF-L0G3S3-F1
#
_entry.id   AF-L0G3S3-F1
#
_cell.length_a   1.000
_cell.length_b   1.000
_cell.length_c   1.000
_cell.angle_alpha   90.00
_cell.angle_beta   90.00
_cell.angle_gamma   90.00
#
_symmetry.space_group_name_H-M   'P 1'
#
loop_
_entity.id
_entity.type
_entity.pdbx_description
1 polymer ?
#
loop_
_entity_poly.entity_id
_entity_poly.type
_entity_poly.pdbx_seq_one_letter_code
_entity_poly.pdbx_strand_id
1 'polypeptide(L)'
;MKLNQDFSGGELIAGLDVCRKPTAVLDYIPLMEREFNRVETIIGKELTPAAAYHYYDFYDMACEIKRMLKEKRLAVKEAWGREMIEKNVATCDQLGEMTLWNILINMVNIDHMDHGYLEKKIKDKTILKILRALKDSFR
;
A
#
# COMPACT_ATOMS: atom_id res chain seq x y z
N MET A 1 26.99 -53.42 -3.99
CA MET A 1 26.93 -51.96 -3.88
C MET A 1 25.66 -51.48 -4.56
N LYS A 2 24.68 -51.01 -3.80
CA LYS A 2 23.48 -50.34 -4.30
C LYS A 2 23.47 -48.94 -3.68
N LEU A 3 23.54 -47.91 -4.52
CA LEU A 3 23.36 -46.52 -4.12
C LEU A 3 21.85 -46.28 -4.04
N ASN A 4 21.32 -46.13 -2.83
CA ASN A 4 19.98 -45.60 -2.63
C ASN A 4 20.05 -44.08 -2.82
N GLN A 5 19.38 -43.59 -3.87
CA GLN A 5 19.01 -42.20 -4.03
C GLN A 5 17.79 -41.94 -3.13
N ASP A 6 18.02 -41.38 -1.95
CA ASP A 6 16.94 -40.78 -1.17
C ASP A 6 16.91 -39.28 -1.45
N PHE A 7 16.08 -38.91 -2.43
CA PHE A 7 15.51 -37.57 -2.54
C PHE A 7 14.52 -37.38 -1.40
N SER A 8 14.97 -36.84 -0.26
CA SER A 8 14.09 -36.02 0.59
C SER A 8 14.24 -34.59 0.06
N GLY A 9 13.41 -34.16 -0.89
CA GLY A 9 11.97 -34.08 -0.70
C GLY A 9 11.75 -32.94 0.29
N GLY A 10 11.89 -31.71 -0.23
CA GLY A 10 11.84 -30.50 0.55
C GLY A 10 10.64 -30.51 1.47
N GLU A 11 10.90 -30.44 2.77
CA GLU A 11 9.90 -30.07 3.74
C GLU A 11 9.44 -28.65 3.39
N LEU A 12 8.38 -28.62 2.59
CA LEU A 12 7.47 -27.50 2.43
C LEU A 12 7.16 -27.02 3.84
N ILE A 13 7.80 -25.91 4.22
CA ILE A 13 7.44 -25.10 5.38
C ILE A 13 6.03 -24.55 5.10
N ALA A 14 5.04 -25.43 5.22
CA ALA A 14 3.65 -25.11 5.45
C ALA A 14 3.55 -24.66 6.91
N GLY A 15 3.81 -23.37 7.14
CA GLY A 15 3.86 -22.83 8.50
C GLY A 15 4.05 -21.31 8.57
N LEU A 16 3.74 -20.57 7.51
CA LEU A 16 3.66 -19.09 7.53
C LEU A 16 2.22 -18.61 7.32
N ASP A 17 1.28 -19.29 7.96
CA ASP A 17 0.05 -18.65 8.45
C ASP A 17 0.46 -18.08 9.82
N VAL A 18 0.38 -16.81 10.21
CA VAL A 18 -0.69 -15.84 10.05
C VAL A 18 -0.03 -14.47 10.25
N CYS A 19 0.46 -13.82 9.20
CA CYS A 19 0.66 -12.38 9.29
C CYS A 19 -0.74 -11.76 9.24
N ARG A 20 -1.40 -11.54 10.41
CA ARG A 20 -2.67 -10.80 10.46
C ARG A 20 -2.54 -9.57 9.57
N LYS A 21 -3.38 -9.50 8.53
CA LYS A 21 -3.43 -8.36 7.61
C LYS A 21 -3.68 -7.11 8.44
N PRO A 22 -2.98 -5.99 8.19
CA PRO A 22 -3.13 -4.79 9.00
C PRO A 22 -4.41 -4.05 8.60
N THR A 23 -5.58 -4.67 8.80
CA THR A 23 -6.90 -4.15 8.38
C THR A 23 -7.22 -2.80 9.00
N ALA A 24 -6.60 -2.46 10.14
CA ALA A 24 -6.68 -1.13 10.73
C ALA A 24 -6.17 0.00 9.81
N VAL A 25 -5.39 -0.31 8.76
CA VAL A 25 -5.04 0.69 7.72
C VAL A 25 -6.28 1.14 6.92
N LEU A 26 -7.32 0.30 6.83
CA LEU A 26 -8.57 0.63 6.14
C LEU A 26 -9.39 1.66 6.91
N ASP A 27 -9.16 1.82 8.23
CA ASP A 27 -9.82 2.83 9.05
C ASP A 27 -9.37 4.26 8.68
N TYR A 28 -8.30 4.40 7.91
CA TYR A 28 -7.86 5.68 7.35
C TYR A 28 -8.67 6.11 6.13
N ILE A 29 -9.43 5.24 5.47
CA ILE A 29 -10.29 5.61 4.33
C ILE A 29 -11.19 6.81 4.66
N PRO A 30 -12.02 6.77 5.71
CA PRO A 30 -12.87 7.91 6.06
C PRO A 30 -12.08 9.16 6.48
N LEU A 31 -10.89 8.98 7.10
CA LEU A 31 -10.03 10.11 7.50
C LEU A 31 -9.46 10.83 6.27
N MET A 32 -8.97 10.06 5.28
CA MET A 32 -8.50 10.56 3.99
C MET A 32 -9.61 11.29 3.25
N GLU A 33 -10.78 10.66 3.12
CA GLU A 33 -11.94 11.25 2.43
C GLU A 33 -12.38 12.57 3.07
N ARG A 34 -12.44 12.63 4.40
CA ARG A 34 -12.76 13.86 5.13
C ARG A 34 -11.73 14.96 4.85
N GLU A 35 -10.45 14.63 4.84
CA GLU A 35 -9.39 15.60 4.60
C GLU A 35 -9.37 16.09 3.14
N PHE A 36 -9.57 15.19 2.17
CA PHE A 36 -9.77 15.58 0.78
C PHE A 36 -10.95 16.53 0.62
N ASN A 37 -12.11 16.17 1.19
CA ASN A 37 -13.30 17.01 1.13
C ASN A 37 -13.08 18.36 1.81
N ARG A 38 -12.40 18.40 2.96
CA ARG A 38 -12.07 19.65 3.68
C ARG A 38 -11.26 20.59 2.79
N VAL A 39 -10.17 20.08 2.22
CA VAL A 39 -9.27 20.86 1.38
C VAL A 39 -9.98 21.30 0.10
N GLU A 40 -10.71 20.41 -0.58
CA GLU A 40 -11.48 20.75 -1.78
C GLU A 40 -12.57 21.81 -1.50
N THR A 41 -13.18 21.78 -0.32
CA THR A 41 -14.20 22.76 0.08
C THR A 41 -13.58 24.13 0.37
N ILE A 42 -12.40 24.19 1.01
CA ILE A 42 -11.69 25.44 1.31
C ILE A 42 -11.13 26.08 0.04
N ILE A 43 -10.60 25.26 -0.85
CA ILE A 43 -9.87 25.67 -2.05
C ILE A 43 -10.83 26.07 -3.18
N GLY A 44 -12.04 25.52 -3.21
CA GLY A 44 -12.99 25.75 -4.29
C GLY A 44 -12.49 25.26 -5.65
N LYS A 45 -13.08 25.76 -6.75
CA LYS A 45 -12.69 25.40 -8.14
C LYS A 45 -11.49 26.19 -8.68
N GLU A 46 -10.96 27.17 -7.93
CA GLU A 46 -10.11 28.23 -8.50
C GLU A 46 -8.60 28.00 -8.37
N LEU A 47 -8.17 27.02 -7.57
CA LEU A 47 -6.74 26.72 -7.38
C LEU A 47 -6.33 25.49 -8.18
N THR A 48 -5.16 25.58 -8.79
CA THR A 48 -4.59 24.48 -9.56
C THR A 48 -4.28 23.30 -8.63
N PRO A 49 -4.27 22.05 -9.14
CA PRO A 49 -3.90 20.87 -8.35
C PRO A 49 -2.56 21.01 -7.60
N ALA A 50 -1.62 21.76 -8.19
CA ALA A 50 -0.34 22.07 -7.57
C ALA A 50 -0.48 22.90 -6.29
N ALA A 51 -1.41 23.84 -6.24
CA ALA A 51 -1.64 24.64 -5.05
C ALA A 51 -2.36 23.84 -3.95
N ALA A 52 -3.29 22.95 -4.31
CA ALA A 52 -3.95 22.06 -3.37
C ALA A 52 -2.98 21.15 -2.61
N TYR A 53 -1.87 20.77 -3.26
CA TYR A 53 -0.80 19.97 -2.66
C TYR A 53 -0.22 20.58 -1.37
N HIS A 54 -0.22 21.91 -1.25
CA HIS A 54 0.33 22.63 -0.09
C HIS A 54 -0.64 22.76 1.09
N TYR A 55 -1.93 22.50 0.89
CA TYR A 55 -2.95 22.58 1.95
C TYR A 55 -3.27 21.22 2.58
N TYR A 56 -2.80 20.14 1.96
CA TYR A 56 -2.91 18.79 2.48
C TYR A 56 -1.88 18.56 3.59
N ASP A 57 -2.37 18.40 4.82
CA ASP A 57 -1.58 17.90 5.93
C ASP A 57 -1.81 16.39 6.10
N PHE A 58 -0.99 15.61 5.40
CA PHE A 58 -1.01 14.15 5.47
C PHE A 58 0.26 13.57 6.09
N TYR A 59 1.14 14.41 6.68
CA TYR A 59 2.41 13.94 7.20
C TYR A 59 2.22 12.91 8.31
N ASP A 60 1.39 13.24 9.31
CA ASP A 60 1.07 12.34 10.42
C ASP A 60 0.39 11.05 9.93
N MET A 61 -0.51 11.18 8.96
CA MET A 61 -1.19 10.03 8.35
C MET A 61 -0.21 9.11 7.59
N ALA A 62 0.73 9.68 6.84
CA ALA A 62 1.76 8.93 6.13
C ALA A 62 2.66 8.18 7.12
N CYS A 63 3.04 8.83 8.22
CA CYS A 63 3.82 8.25 9.31
C CYS A 63 3.10 7.06 9.96
N GLU A 64 1.81 7.18 10.25
CA GLU A 64 1.02 6.11 10.84
C GLU A 64 0.83 4.92 9.89
N ILE A 65 0.46 5.16 8.63
CA ILE A 65 0.35 4.12 7.61
C ILE A 65 1.69 3.39 7.45
N LYS A 66 2.79 4.14 7.39
CA LYS A 66 4.15 3.59 7.33
C LYS A 66 4.44 2.72 8.54
N ARG A 67 4.13 3.18 9.76
CA ARG A 67 4.35 2.43 11.01
C ARG A 67 3.61 1.09 10.98
N MET A 68 2.34 1.08 10.59
CA MET A 68 1.49 -0.12 10.56
C MET A 68 1.95 -1.15 9.51
N LEU A 69 2.47 -0.68 8.38
CA LEU A 69 2.91 -1.53 7.27
C LEU A 69 4.38 -1.96 7.38
N LYS A 70 5.20 -1.22 8.14
CA LYS A 70 6.63 -1.49 8.34
C LYS A 70 6.89 -2.87 8.97
N GLU A 71 6.03 -3.32 9.87
CA GLU A 71 6.15 -4.65 10.50
C GLU A 71 5.96 -5.80 9.49
N LYS A 72 5.31 -5.54 8.35
CA LYS A 72 5.04 -6.52 7.28
C LYS A 72 6.07 -6.48 6.15
N ARG A 73 7.01 -5.54 6.20
CA ARG A 73 8.06 -5.30 5.21
C ARG A 73 8.94 -6.52 4.91
N LEU A 74 9.12 -7.40 5.88
CA LEU A 74 9.94 -8.61 5.77
C LEU A 74 9.24 -9.78 5.05
N ALA A 75 7.93 -9.70 4.82
CA ALA A 75 7.16 -10.80 4.23
C ALA A 75 7.08 -10.74 2.69
N VAL A 76 7.35 -9.58 2.09
CA VAL A 76 7.29 -9.40 0.63
C VAL A 76 8.64 -9.79 0.02
N LYS A 77 8.69 -10.98 -0.60
CA LYS A 77 9.89 -11.49 -1.29
C LYS A 77 10.22 -10.78 -2.60
N GLU A 78 9.23 -10.14 -3.24
CA GLU A 78 9.43 -9.42 -4.50
C GLU A 78 9.40 -7.90 -4.28
N ALA A 79 10.57 -7.27 -4.37
CA ALA A 79 10.66 -5.82 -4.48
C ALA A 79 10.23 -5.39 -5.88
N TRP A 80 9.08 -4.74 -5.99
CA TRP A 80 8.60 -4.19 -7.26
C TRP A 80 9.18 -2.79 -7.49
N GLY A 81 9.69 -2.56 -8.71
CA GLY A 81 10.10 -1.22 -9.13
C GLY A 81 8.91 -0.27 -9.26
N ARG A 82 9.17 1.04 -9.17
CA ARG A 82 8.13 2.10 -9.29
C ARG A 82 7.25 1.91 -10.51
N GLU A 83 7.84 1.65 -11.68
CA GLU A 83 7.10 1.48 -12.93
C GLU A 83 6.05 0.36 -12.86
N MET A 84 6.41 -0.78 -12.29
CA MET A 84 5.50 -1.91 -12.12
C MET A 84 4.37 -1.58 -11.13
N ILE A 85 4.68 -0.80 -10.08
CA ILE A 85 3.67 -0.32 -9.13
C ILE A 85 2.69 0.63 -9.82
N GLU A 86 3.18 1.63 -10.55
CA GLU A 86 2.31 2.60 -11.25
C GLU A 86 1.41 1.90 -12.28
N LYS A 87 1.95 0.91 -13.01
CA LYS A 87 1.16 0.11 -13.95
C LYS A 87 0.03 -0.65 -13.26
N ASN A 88 0.30 -1.27 -12.11
CA ASN A 88 -0.71 -1.98 -11.35
C ASN A 88 -1.74 -1.03 -10.69
N VAL A 89 -1.32 0.16 -10.25
CA VAL A 89 -2.24 1.19 -9.72
C VAL A 89 -3.28 1.62 -10.75
N ALA A 90 -2.91 1.68 -12.04
CA ALA A 90 -3.85 2.02 -13.11
C ALA A 90 -5.04 1.05 -13.16
N THR A 91 -4.80 -0.24 -12.92
CA THR A 91 -5.80 -1.32 -12.97
C THR A 91 -6.12 -1.90 -11.60
N CYS A 92 -5.89 -1.16 -10.50
CA CYS A 92 -5.98 -1.73 -9.14
C CYS A 92 -7.35 -2.34 -8.80
N ASP A 93 -8.42 -1.81 -9.37
CA ASP A 93 -9.80 -2.29 -9.12
C ASP A 93 -10.05 -3.71 -9.69
N GLN A 94 -9.13 -4.21 -10.54
CA GLN A 94 -9.17 -5.54 -11.14
C GLN A 94 -8.18 -6.51 -10.48
N LEU A 95 -7.39 -6.05 -9.51
CA LEU A 95 -6.34 -6.85 -8.88
C LEU A 95 -6.90 -7.62 -7.69
N GLY A 96 -6.36 -8.84 -7.48
CA GLY A 96 -6.65 -9.61 -6.27
C GLY A 96 -6.09 -8.96 -5.01
N GLU A 97 -6.72 -9.26 -3.87
CA GLU A 97 -6.39 -8.69 -2.57
C GLU A 97 -4.89 -8.78 -2.23
N MET A 98 -4.26 -9.93 -2.46
CA MET A 98 -2.84 -10.14 -2.16
C MET A 98 -1.93 -9.19 -2.97
N THR A 99 -2.27 -8.97 -4.23
CA THR A 99 -1.57 -8.04 -5.13
C THR A 99 -1.69 -6.61 -4.61
N LEU A 100 -2.88 -6.20 -4.16
CA LEU A 100 -3.12 -4.88 -3.59
C LEU A 100 -2.31 -4.65 -2.30
N TRP A 101 -2.25 -5.64 -1.40
CA TRP A 101 -1.38 -5.58 -0.22
C TRP A 101 0.10 -5.47 -0.59
N ASN A 102 0.56 -6.22 -1.60
CA ASN A 102 1.93 -6.15 -2.09
C ASN A 102 2.26 -4.77 -2.65
N ILE A 103 1.35 -4.14 -3.38
CA ILE A 103 1.51 -2.76 -3.87
C ILE A 103 1.69 -1.80 -2.70
N LEU A 104 0.79 -1.87 -1.70
CA LEU A 104 0.81 -0.97 -0.54
C LEU A 104 2.12 -1.10 0.25
N ILE A 105 2.58 -2.32 0.50
CA ILE A 105 3.85 -2.58 1.20
C ILE A 105 5.05 -2.11 0.36
N ASN A 106 5.04 -2.34 -0.96
CA ASN A 106 6.12 -1.86 -1.83
C ASN A 106 6.19 -0.33 -1.91
N MET A 107 5.07 0.39 -1.86
CA MET A 107 5.08 1.85 -1.79
C MET A 107 5.74 2.36 -0.49
N VAL A 108 5.47 1.71 0.64
CA VAL A 108 6.15 2.00 1.92
C VAL A 108 7.66 1.67 1.84
N ASN A 109 8.03 0.60 1.13
CA ASN A 109 9.44 0.25 0.91
C ASN A 109 10.17 1.31 0.11
N ILE A 110 9.54 1.85 -0.93
CA ILE A 110 10.09 2.93 -1.74
C ILE A 110 10.24 4.21 -0.93
N ASP A 111 9.24 4.57 -0.11
CA ASP A 111 9.31 5.76 0.75
C ASP A 111 10.43 5.70 1.80
N HIS A 112 10.89 4.51 2.15
CA HIS A 112 12.07 4.36 2.98
C HIS A 112 13.37 4.74 2.26
N MET A 113 13.42 4.59 0.92
CA MET A 113 14.57 4.97 0.10
C MET A 113 14.43 6.38 -0.49
N ASP A 114 13.20 6.86 -0.67
CA ASP A 114 12.85 8.17 -1.23
C ASP A 114 11.78 8.81 -0.35
N HIS A 115 12.24 9.56 0.65
CA HIS A 115 11.38 10.20 1.63
C HIS A 115 10.37 11.13 0.96
N GLY A 116 9.08 10.94 1.28
CA GLY A 116 7.98 11.74 0.75
C GLY A 116 7.26 11.09 -0.43
N TYR A 117 7.72 9.93 -0.92
CA TYR A 117 7.01 9.17 -1.93
C TYR A 117 5.61 8.75 -1.45
N LEU A 118 5.48 8.25 -0.22
CA LEU A 118 4.19 7.82 0.32
C LEU A 118 3.26 9.01 0.51
N GLU A 119 3.76 10.11 1.06
CA GLU A 119 3.00 11.35 1.24
C GLU A 119 2.47 11.87 -0.08
N LYS A 120 3.30 11.91 -1.12
CA LYS A 120 2.90 12.28 -2.48
C LYS A 120 1.78 11.36 -2.99
N LYS A 121 1.89 10.04 -2.80
CA LYS A 121 0.87 9.07 -3.22
C LYS A 121 -0.42 9.16 -2.41
N ILE A 122 -0.36 9.63 -1.17
CA ILE A 122 -1.55 10.01 -0.42
C ILE A 122 -2.18 11.24 -1.07
N LYS A 123 -1.42 12.33 -1.27
CA LYS A 123 -1.91 13.59 -1.87
C LYS A 123 -2.53 13.38 -3.27
N ASP A 124 -1.96 12.48 -4.06
CA ASP A 124 -2.46 12.10 -5.39
C ASP A 124 -3.65 11.11 -5.33
N LYS A 125 -4.24 10.88 -4.16
CA LYS A 125 -5.35 9.94 -3.88
C LYS A 125 -5.06 8.48 -4.24
N THR A 126 -3.81 8.13 -4.54
CA THR A 126 -3.41 6.79 -4.97
C THR A 126 -3.58 5.78 -3.84
N ILE A 127 -3.12 6.11 -2.63
CA ILE A 127 -3.28 5.25 -1.45
C ILE A 127 -4.77 5.05 -1.14
N LEU A 128 -5.59 6.10 -1.21
CA LEU A 128 -7.04 5.99 -1.00
C LEU A 128 -7.69 5.03 -2.01
N LYS A 129 -7.30 5.11 -3.30
CA LYS A 129 -7.79 4.20 -4.35
C LYS A 129 -7.49 2.73 -4.00
N ILE A 130 -6.25 2.43 -3.61
CA ILE A 130 -5.81 1.07 -3.24
C ILE A 130 -6.59 0.58 -2.00
N LEU A 131 -6.74 1.42 -0.98
CA LEU A 131 -7.45 1.05 0.25
C LEU A 131 -8.94 0.75 -0.02
N ARG A 132 -9.58 1.50 -0.93
CA ARG A 132 -10.96 1.22 -1.36
C ARG A 132 -11.07 -0.12 -2.09
N ALA A 133 -10.18 -0.37 -3.06
CA ALA A 133 -10.13 -1.65 -3.76
C ALA A 133 -9.93 -2.83 -2.79
N LEU A 134 -9.05 -2.66 -1.77
CA LEU A 134 -8.89 -3.64 -0.70
C LEU A 134 -10.18 -3.83 0.10
N LYS A 135 -10.85 -2.74 0.52
CA LYS A 135 -12.10 -2.82 1.27
C LYS A 135 -13.20 -3.56 0.51
N ASP A 136 -13.32 -3.32 -0.78
CA ASP A 136 -14.32 -3.96 -1.63
C ASP A 136 -14.01 -5.44 -1.90
N SER A 137 -12.73 -5.84 -1.84
CA SER A 137 -12.34 -7.27 -1.97
C SER A 137 -12.76 -8.17 -0.80
N PHE A 138 -13.23 -7.60 0.32
CA PHE A 138 -13.77 -8.35 1.47
C PHE A 138 -15.30 -8.55 1.42
N ARG A 139 -15.98 -8.03 0.40
CA ARG A 139 -17.43 -8.18 0.18
C ARG A 139 -17.73 -9.37 -0.73
#